data_AF-A0AAU7VXB2-F1
#
_entry.id   AF-A0AAU7VXB2-F1
#
_cell.length_a   1.000
_cell.length_b   1.000
_cell.length_c   1.000
_cell.angle_alpha   90.00
_cell.angle_beta   90.00
_cell.angle_gamma   90.00
#
_symmetry.space_group_name_H-M   'P 1'
#
loop_
_entity.id
_entity.type
_entity.pdbx_description
1 polymer ?
#
loop_
_entity_poly.entity_id
_entity_poly.type
_entity_poly.pdbx_seq_one_letter_code
_entity_poly.pdbx_strand_id
1 'polypeptide(L)'
;MNEDGRAAAGSRERRLSSAVFQWATGRADADAGRVVLSASRDVLADVLSQDGIADVYLVPEDDASRRATDVAQVLTFDGPFARPGDVMHIGSGYEIELKDYLAVPFTPITRPTIISCTTSAAWQAFIEDADEALATGVFIPQLASPSAVLADQSVIDAAIDDTAVAINRLTIDAEHGVRYRPGGPVIGSTRSIDLDDQPVPAFLRAEGERRDAGDAPARELAARPWIRRYLAALRIVGGTAGETWSFSGFGADLTGDAVARRRRASGHLIAWRGEDYQLIAESGRRFALGRETAIAIESLLESPSIEQALDSVRAAGVTRPRLRQELDELSIRLAAAGVTSDLRDASASR
;
A
#
# COMPACT_ATOMS: atom_id res chain seq x y z
N MET A 1 13.01 -35.95 -10.31
CA MET A 1 13.05 -34.63 -9.65
C MET A 1 12.88 -34.88 -8.16
N ASN A 2 13.97 -34.78 -7.39
CA ASN A 2 14.02 -35.17 -5.97
C ASN A 2 13.32 -34.13 -5.09
N GLU A 3 12.88 -34.53 -3.90
CA GLU A 3 12.14 -33.67 -2.94
C GLU A 3 12.93 -32.39 -2.57
N ASP A 4 14.24 -32.47 -2.43
CA ASP A 4 15.11 -31.32 -2.16
C ASP A 4 15.07 -30.26 -3.27
N GLY A 5 14.97 -30.68 -4.53
CA GLY A 5 14.86 -29.78 -5.68
C GLY A 5 13.53 -29.05 -5.73
N ARG A 6 12.44 -29.68 -5.27
CA ARG A 6 11.12 -29.04 -5.14
C ARG A 6 11.08 -28.04 -4.00
N ALA A 7 11.70 -28.37 -2.85
CA ALA A 7 11.75 -27.47 -1.69
C ALA A 7 12.56 -26.19 -1.99
N ALA A 8 13.70 -26.33 -2.68
CA ALA A 8 14.52 -25.20 -3.12
C ALA A 8 13.80 -24.31 -4.16
N ALA A 9 13.12 -24.92 -5.14
CA ALA A 9 12.33 -24.19 -6.13
C ALA A 9 11.21 -23.37 -5.48
N GLY A 10 10.43 -23.99 -4.57
CA GLY A 10 9.38 -23.28 -3.84
C GLY A 10 9.90 -22.18 -2.91
N SER A 11 11.13 -22.30 -2.40
CA SER A 11 11.78 -21.23 -1.64
C SER A 11 12.15 -20.03 -2.53
N ARG A 12 12.68 -20.28 -3.73
CA ARG A 12 13.04 -19.24 -4.70
C ARG A 12 11.81 -18.49 -5.24
N GLU A 13 10.74 -19.21 -5.57
CA GLU A 13 9.48 -18.62 -6.04
C GLU A 13 8.86 -17.69 -4.98
N ARG A 14 8.88 -18.09 -3.71
CA ARG A 14 8.44 -17.24 -2.59
C ARG A 14 9.31 -15.99 -2.45
N ARG A 15 10.63 -16.12 -2.53
CA ARG A 15 11.55 -14.96 -2.48
C ARG A 15 11.31 -14.00 -3.63
N LEU A 16 11.12 -14.50 -4.84
CA LEU A 16 10.84 -13.69 -6.03
C LEU A 16 9.48 -12.97 -5.91
N SER A 17 8.43 -13.69 -5.48
CA SER A 17 7.12 -13.08 -5.24
C SER A 17 7.19 -11.98 -4.17
N SER A 18 7.93 -12.22 -3.08
CA SER A 18 8.14 -11.23 -2.02
C SER A 18 8.92 -10.00 -2.52
N ALA A 19 9.97 -10.21 -3.32
CA ALA A 19 10.75 -9.12 -3.91
C ALA A 19 9.91 -8.30 -4.91
N VAL A 20 9.10 -8.95 -5.74
CA VAL A 20 8.17 -8.27 -6.66
C VAL A 20 7.13 -7.47 -5.88
N PHE A 21 6.60 -8.01 -4.78
CA PHE A 21 5.65 -7.29 -3.93
C PHE A 21 6.28 -6.07 -3.24
N GLN A 22 7.48 -6.22 -2.68
CA GLN A 22 8.24 -5.12 -2.09
C GLN A 22 8.54 -4.05 -3.15
N TRP A 23 8.99 -4.45 -4.34
CA TRP A 23 9.23 -3.54 -5.44
C TRP A 23 7.95 -2.79 -5.86
N ALA A 24 6.84 -3.51 -6.06
CA ALA A 24 5.59 -2.91 -6.53
C ALA A 24 5.01 -1.92 -5.52
N THR A 25 4.94 -2.32 -4.25
CA THR A 25 4.34 -1.50 -3.19
C THR A 25 5.31 -0.46 -2.63
N GLY A 26 6.61 -0.72 -2.72
CA GLY A 26 7.64 0.10 -2.08
C GLY A 26 7.59 -0.02 -0.56
N ARG A 27 6.93 -1.05 -0.01
CA ARG A 27 6.94 -1.35 1.42
C ARG A 27 8.00 -2.42 1.66
N ALA A 28 8.94 -2.12 2.53
CA ALA A 28 10.03 -3.01 2.92
C ALA A 28 10.05 -3.14 4.44
N ASP A 29 10.47 -4.30 4.95
CA ASP A 29 10.81 -4.45 6.35
C ASP A 29 12.03 -3.59 6.68
N ALA A 30 12.18 -3.16 7.94
CA ALA A 30 13.28 -2.27 8.34
C ALA A 30 14.69 -2.83 8.03
N ASP A 31 14.81 -4.17 8.01
CA ASP A 31 16.07 -4.89 7.74
C ASP A 31 16.19 -5.37 6.29
N ALA A 32 15.19 -5.10 5.44
CA ALA A 32 15.20 -5.54 4.05
C ALA A 32 16.01 -4.58 3.18
N GLY A 33 16.94 -5.13 2.40
CA GLY A 33 17.63 -4.40 1.33
C GLY A 33 16.66 -3.94 0.24
N ARG A 34 17.12 -3.08 -0.66
CA ARG A 34 16.30 -2.51 -1.72
C ARG A 34 16.03 -3.55 -2.80
N VAL A 35 14.92 -3.41 -3.52
CA VAL A 35 14.65 -4.25 -4.69
C VAL A 35 14.85 -3.46 -5.98
N VAL A 36 15.75 -3.94 -6.83
CA VAL A 36 16.08 -3.32 -8.12
C VAL A 36 15.54 -4.18 -9.24
N LEU A 37 14.52 -3.69 -9.96
CA LEU A 37 14.06 -4.31 -11.20
C LEU A 37 14.87 -3.78 -12.37
N SER A 38 15.47 -4.65 -13.17
CA SER A 38 16.16 -4.26 -14.40
C SER A 38 15.46 -4.82 -15.63
N ALA A 39 15.35 -4.01 -16.67
CA ALA A 39 14.82 -4.46 -17.97
C ALA A 39 15.83 -5.31 -18.76
N SER A 40 17.13 -5.26 -18.41
CA SER A 40 18.18 -6.09 -19.00
C SER A 40 19.11 -6.67 -17.94
N ARG A 41 19.68 -7.84 -18.23
CA ARG A 41 20.70 -8.50 -17.41
C ARG A 41 22.08 -7.87 -17.54
N ASP A 42 22.35 -7.16 -18.64
CA ASP A 42 23.67 -6.57 -18.95
C ASP A 42 24.18 -5.64 -17.85
N VAL A 43 23.24 -5.07 -17.09
CA VAL A 43 23.49 -4.12 -16.01
C VAL A 43 24.07 -4.78 -14.75
N LEU A 44 23.91 -6.10 -14.59
CA LEU A 44 24.32 -6.79 -13.38
C LEU A 44 25.84 -6.71 -13.14
N ALA A 45 26.66 -6.76 -14.19
CA ALA A 45 28.11 -6.69 -14.02
C ALA A 45 28.55 -5.32 -13.45
N ASP A 46 27.95 -4.24 -13.94
CA ASP A 46 28.24 -2.88 -13.48
C ASP A 46 27.79 -2.71 -12.02
N VAL A 47 26.64 -3.26 -11.63
CA VAL A 47 26.05 -3.04 -10.30
C VAL A 47 26.57 -4.01 -9.23
N LEU A 48 26.78 -5.29 -9.55
CA LEU A 48 27.33 -6.27 -8.59
C LEU A 48 28.81 -6.01 -8.26
N SER A 49 29.52 -5.22 -9.08
CA SER A 49 30.89 -4.79 -8.80
C SER A 49 30.99 -3.75 -7.67
N GLN A 50 29.86 -3.19 -7.25
CA GLN A 50 29.77 -2.26 -6.13
C GLN A 50 29.61 -3.07 -4.82
N ASP A 51 30.72 -3.28 -4.11
CA ASP A 51 30.75 -4.00 -2.83
C ASP A 51 29.82 -3.35 -1.78
N GLY A 52 29.02 -4.17 -1.08
CA GLY A 52 28.41 -3.78 0.20
C GLY A 52 26.89 -3.67 0.26
N ILE A 53 26.14 -4.09 -0.75
CA ILE A 53 24.70 -3.82 -0.80
C ILE A 53 23.85 -5.09 -0.59
N ALA A 54 22.96 -5.06 0.39
CA ALA A 54 21.99 -6.13 0.71
C ALA A 54 20.82 -6.23 -0.29
N ASP A 55 20.92 -5.59 -1.46
CA ASP A 55 19.84 -5.43 -2.42
C ASP A 55 19.51 -6.75 -3.12
N VAL A 56 18.26 -6.85 -3.58
CA VAL A 56 17.75 -7.94 -4.40
C VAL A 56 17.53 -7.43 -5.82
N TYR A 57 18.10 -8.13 -6.79
CA TYR A 57 17.98 -7.79 -8.20
C TYR A 57 16.97 -8.70 -8.88
N LEU A 58 15.97 -8.10 -9.52
CA LEU A 58 15.01 -8.77 -10.38
C LEU A 58 15.44 -8.54 -11.84
N VAL A 59 15.76 -9.61 -12.56
CA VAL A 59 16.21 -9.52 -13.95
C VAL A 59 15.52 -10.55 -14.85
N PRO A 60 15.35 -10.28 -16.16
CA PRO A 60 14.90 -11.29 -17.10
C PRO A 60 15.85 -12.50 -17.15
N GLU A 61 15.29 -13.68 -17.36
CA GLU A 61 16.03 -14.87 -17.75
C GLU A 61 16.56 -14.66 -19.18
N ASP A 62 17.81 -15.08 -19.42
CA ASP A 62 18.43 -15.10 -20.74
C ASP A 62 18.93 -16.52 -21.03
N ASP A 63 18.86 -16.94 -22.29
CA ASP A 63 19.20 -18.30 -22.75
C ASP A 63 20.66 -18.67 -22.41
N ALA A 64 21.56 -17.67 -22.38
CA ALA A 64 22.96 -17.86 -21.97
C ALA A 64 23.13 -18.17 -20.47
N SER A 65 22.08 -17.95 -19.67
CA SER A 65 22.17 -17.80 -18.21
C SER A 65 21.69 -19.00 -17.39
N ARG A 66 21.16 -20.05 -18.03
CA ARG A 66 20.75 -21.29 -17.33
C ARG A 66 21.90 -21.99 -16.58
N ARG A 67 23.15 -21.53 -16.75
CA ARG A 67 24.34 -22.10 -16.09
C ARG A 67 25.08 -21.16 -15.13
N ALA A 68 24.69 -19.89 -14.99
CA ALA A 68 25.53 -18.90 -14.29
C ALA A 68 24.76 -17.85 -13.47
N THR A 69 23.90 -18.26 -12.54
CA THR A 69 23.34 -17.32 -11.54
C THR A 69 23.17 -18.00 -10.19
N ASP A 70 24.28 -18.16 -9.47
CA ASP A 70 24.29 -18.69 -8.08
C ASP A 70 24.52 -17.58 -7.04
N VAL A 71 24.28 -16.32 -7.43
CA VAL A 71 24.29 -15.19 -6.49
C VAL A 71 22.92 -15.13 -5.85
N ALA A 72 22.85 -15.40 -4.54
CA ALA A 72 21.59 -15.51 -3.79
C ALA A 72 20.70 -14.26 -3.86
N GLN A 73 21.25 -13.10 -4.24
CA GLN A 73 20.57 -11.81 -4.37
C GLN A 73 19.96 -11.56 -5.76
N VAL A 74 20.32 -12.35 -6.79
CA VAL A 74 19.80 -12.18 -8.15
C VAL A 74 18.69 -13.18 -8.40
N LEU A 75 17.49 -12.66 -8.63
CA LEU A 75 16.30 -13.44 -8.93
C LEU A 75 15.89 -13.19 -10.39
N THR A 76 15.69 -14.28 -11.13
CA THR A 76 15.38 -14.26 -12.56
C THR A 76 13.89 -14.52 -12.78
N PHE A 77 13.31 -13.89 -13.80
CA PHE A 77 11.93 -14.11 -14.25
C PHE A 77 11.84 -14.18 -15.77
N ASP A 78 10.77 -14.75 -16.32
CA ASP A 78 10.53 -14.79 -17.77
C ASP A 78 9.43 -13.81 -18.19
N GLY A 79 9.45 -13.36 -19.44
CA GLY A 79 8.52 -12.38 -19.99
C GLY A 79 8.86 -10.91 -19.69
N PRO A 80 8.18 -9.97 -20.38
CA PRO A 80 8.35 -8.54 -20.14
C PRO A 80 7.71 -8.12 -18.80
N PHE A 81 8.21 -7.04 -18.18
CA PHE A 81 7.63 -6.49 -16.96
C PHE A 81 7.94 -5.00 -16.73
N ALA A 82 7.75 -4.18 -17.75
CA ALA A 82 8.06 -2.75 -17.69
C ALA A 82 6.85 -1.85 -18.01
N ARG A 83 5.84 -2.36 -18.71
CA ARG A 83 4.71 -1.60 -19.25
C ARG A 83 3.37 -2.24 -18.85
N PRO A 84 2.30 -1.45 -18.69
CA PRO A 84 0.96 -2.01 -18.57
C PRO A 84 0.63 -2.99 -19.70
N GLY A 85 0.07 -4.14 -19.33
CA GLY A 85 -0.18 -5.29 -20.22
C GLY A 85 0.92 -6.35 -20.19
N ASP A 86 2.10 -6.03 -19.65
CA ASP A 86 3.19 -6.98 -19.51
C ASP A 86 2.87 -8.05 -18.44
N VAL A 87 3.41 -9.26 -18.65
CA VAL A 87 3.24 -10.40 -17.76
C VAL A 87 4.60 -11.01 -17.44
N MET A 88 4.94 -10.99 -16.15
CA MET A 88 6.08 -11.69 -15.58
C MET A 88 5.69 -13.14 -15.25
N HIS A 89 6.53 -14.08 -15.63
CA HIS A 89 6.42 -15.50 -15.32
C HIS A 89 7.48 -15.88 -14.28
N ILE A 90 7.02 -16.52 -13.21
CA ILE A 90 7.83 -17.01 -12.10
C ILE A 90 7.71 -18.54 -12.08
N GLY A 91 8.83 -19.21 -12.36
CA GLY A 91 8.87 -20.67 -12.39
C GLY A 91 7.95 -21.24 -13.49
N SER A 92 7.18 -22.27 -13.16
CA SER A 92 6.38 -23.03 -14.14
C SER A 92 4.87 -22.76 -14.09
N GLY A 93 4.40 -21.80 -13.30
CA GLY A 93 2.96 -21.59 -13.17
C GLY A 93 2.51 -20.36 -12.39
N TYR A 94 3.40 -19.42 -12.07
CA TYR A 94 3.00 -18.19 -11.39
C TYR A 94 3.19 -17.00 -12.34
N GLU A 95 2.10 -16.31 -12.65
CA GLU A 95 2.07 -15.16 -13.55
C GLU A 95 1.70 -13.91 -12.75
N ILE A 96 2.45 -12.83 -12.94
CA ILE A 96 2.12 -11.51 -12.40
C ILE A 96 1.92 -10.54 -13.56
N GLU A 97 0.76 -9.93 -13.63
CA GLU A 97 0.41 -8.93 -14.64
C GLU A 97 0.66 -7.52 -14.11
N LEU A 98 1.21 -6.64 -14.95
CA LEU A 98 1.24 -5.20 -14.70
C LEU A 98 0.06 -4.56 -15.43
N LYS A 99 -0.79 -3.80 -14.74
CA LYS A 99 -2.00 -3.18 -15.30
C LYS A 99 -2.06 -1.70 -14.98
N ASP A 100 -2.53 -0.91 -15.95
CA ASP A 100 -2.83 0.50 -15.71
C ASP A 100 -4.14 0.62 -14.93
N TYR A 101 -4.17 1.51 -13.93
CA TYR A 101 -5.35 1.77 -13.12
C TYR A 101 -6.63 1.99 -13.96
N LEU A 102 -6.54 2.75 -15.06
CA LEU A 102 -7.70 3.07 -15.90
C LEU A 102 -8.32 1.83 -16.58
N ALA A 103 -7.57 0.75 -16.73
CA ALA A 103 -8.06 -0.50 -17.34
C ALA A 103 -8.78 -1.41 -16.32
N VAL A 104 -8.65 -1.15 -15.02
CA VAL A 104 -9.13 -2.03 -13.96
C VAL A 104 -10.66 -2.18 -13.95
N PRO A 105 -11.47 -1.11 -14.08
CA PRO A 105 -12.93 -1.26 -14.06
C PRO A 105 -13.48 -2.11 -15.23
N PHE A 106 -12.71 -2.24 -16.31
CA PHE A 106 -13.15 -2.87 -17.55
C PHE A 106 -12.63 -4.29 -17.74
N THR A 107 -11.65 -4.74 -16.94
CA THR A 107 -11.02 -6.04 -17.11
C THR A 107 -11.06 -6.86 -15.82
N PRO A 108 -11.46 -8.14 -15.87
CA PRO A 108 -11.40 -8.99 -14.69
C PRO A 108 -9.95 -9.19 -14.25
N ILE A 109 -9.74 -9.32 -12.94
CA ILE A 109 -8.46 -9.69 -12.36
C ILE A 109 -8.47 -11.21 -12.14
N THR A 110 -7.86 -11.94 -13.07
CA THR A 110 -7.85 -13.41 -13.09
C THR A 110 -6.54 -14.02 -12.57
N ARG A 111 -5.53 -13.18 -12.32
CA ARG A 111 -4.20 -13.56 -11.83
C ARG A 111 -3.65 -12.45 -10.92
N PRO A 112 -2.61 -12.72 -10.10
CA PRO A 112 -1.87 -11.68 -9.40
C PRO A 112 -1.56 -10.50 -10.33
N THR A 113 -2.05 -9.31 -9.96
CA THR A 113 -2.00 -8.12 -10.80
C THR A 113 -1.51 -6.94 -9.98
N ILE A 114 -0.40 -6.35 -10.41
CA ILE A 114 0.09 -5.08 -9.92
C ILE A 114 -0.57 -3.97 -10.73
N ILE A 115 -1.22 -3.05 -10.03
CA ILE A 115 -1.99 -1.95 -10.62
C ILE A 115 -1.22 -0.67 -10.36
N SER A 116 -0.86 0.06 -11.42
CA SER A 116 -0.06 1.28 -11.31
C SER A 116 -0.79 2.49 -11.89
N CYS A 117 -0.60 3.64 -11.23
CA CYS A 117 -1.02 4.95 -11.72
C CYS A 117 0.15 5.61 -12.45
N THR A 118 0.33 5.27 -13.73
CA THR A 118 1.50 5.76 -14.51
C THR A 118 1.27 7.13 -15.12
N THR A 119 0.01 7.53 -15.30
CA THR A 119 -0.40 8.80 -15.92
C THR A 119 -1.13 9.71 -14.93
N SER A 120 -1.20 11.01 -15.24
CA SER A 120 -2.02 11.96 -14.47
C SER A 120 -3.51 11.60 -14.48
N ALA A 121 -4.02 11.08 -15.60
CA ALA A 121 -5.40 10.61 -15.70
C ALA A 121 -5.66 9.40 -14.79
N ALA A 122 -4.72 8.45 -14.71
CA ALA A 122 -4.81 7.31 -13.81
C ALA A 122 -4.80 7.73 -12.33
N TRP A 123 -3.95 8.69 -11.97
CA TRP A 123 -3.93 9.27 -10.63
C TRP A 123 -5.23 9.99 -10.28
N GLN A 124 -5.74 10.83 -11.18
CA GLN A 124 -7.00 11.54 -10.97
C GLN A 124 -8.17 10.57 -10.75
N ALA A 125 -8.27 9.54 -11.61
CA ALA A 125 -9.30 8.51 -11.46
C ALA A 125 -9.20 7.79 -10.11
N PHE A 126 -7.99 7.43 -9.68
CA PHE A 126 -7.78 6.81 -8.36
C PHE A 126 -8.28 7.68 -7.19
N ILE A 127 -8.03 9.00 -7.25
CA ILE A 127 -8.52 9.93 -6.23
C ILE A 127 -10.05 10.06 -6.28
N GLU A 128 -10.62 10.17 -7.48
CA GLU A 128 -12.07 10.26 -7.67
C GLU A 128 -12.79 9.02 -7.16
N ASP A 129 -12.25 7.83 -7.42
CA ASP A 129 -12.80 6.56 -6.93
C ASP A 129 -12.71 6.45 -5.41
N ALA A 130 -11.64 6.95 -4.79
CA ALA A 130 -11.52 7.00 -3.34
C ALA A 130 -12.53 7.99 -2.70
N ASP A 131 -12.75 9.14 -3.35
CA ASP A 131 -13.72 10.15 -2.93
C ASP A 131 -15.16 9.65 -3.09
N GLU A 132 -15.45 8.92 -4.18
CA GLU A 132 -16.73 8.25 -4.41
C GLU A 132 -16.98 7.17 -3.38
N ALA A 133 -16.00 6.30 -3.11
CA ALA A 133 -16.13 5.29 -2.07
C ALA A 133 -16.41 5.91 -0.70
N LEU A 134 -15.73 7.03 -0.36
CA LEU A 134 -16.00 7.75 0.88
C LEU A 134 -17.45 8.26 0.93
N ALA A 135 -17.94 8.81 -0.18
CA ALA A 135 -19.27 9.38 -0.28
C ALA A 135 -20.39 8.34 -0.26
N THR A 136 -20.23 7.24 -0.99
CA THR A 136 -21.33 6.29 -1.29
C THR A 136 -21.09 4.88 -0.75
N GLY A 137 -19.88 4.56 -0.32
CA GLY A 137 -19.50 3.20 0.10
C GLY A 137 -19.29 2.24 -1.06
N VAL A 138 -19.29 2.74 -2.31
CA VAL A 138 -19.11 1.94 -3.50
C VAL A 138 -17.62 1.82 -3.84
N PHE A 139 -17.12 0.60 -3.91
CA PHE A 139 -15.74 0.29 -4.30
C PHE A 139 -15.69 -0.36 -5.67
N ILE A 140 -14.60 -0.17 -6.41
CA ILE A 140 -14.36 -0.92 -7.65
C ILE A 140 -14.16 -2.40 -7.30
N PRO A 141 -15.04 -3.31 -7.77
CA PRO A 141 -14.98 -4.73 -7.38
C PRO A 141 -13.66 -5.40 -7.76
N GLN A 142 -13.07 -4.99 -8.88
CA GLN A 142 -11.80 -5.52 -9.36
C GLN A 142 -10.66 -5.12 -8.43
N LEU A 143 -10.61 -3.86 -7.96
CA LEU A 143 -9.59 -3.42 -6.98
C LEU A 143 -9.71 -4.12 -5.63
N ALA A 144 -10.91 -4.57 -5.29
CA ALA A 144 -11.09 -5.35 -4.10
C ALA A 144 -10.44 -6.74 -4.21
N SER A 145 -10.24 -7.31 -5.41
CA SER A 145 -9.69 -8.67 -5.57
C SER A 145 -8.44 -8.92 -4.71
N PRO A 146 -8.32 -10.07 -4.01
CA PRO A 146 -7.12 -10.39 -3.24
C PRO A 146 -5.88 -10.58 -4.12
N SER A 147 -6.08 -10.74 -5.43
CA SER A 147 -5.02 -10.78 -6.42
C SER A 147 -4.61 -9.40 -6.94
N ALA A 148 -5.29 -8.33 -6.54
CA ALA A 148 -4.94 -6.96 -6.90
C ALA A 148 -3.97 -6.35 -5.88
N VAL A 149 -2.89 -5.77 -6.37
CA VAL A 149 -1.93 -5.01 -5.56
C VAL A 149 -1.78 -3.64 -6.18
N LEU A 150 -2.24 -2.59 -5.49
CA LEU A 150 -1.92 -1.23 -5.91
C LEU A 150 -0.43 -0.95 -5.68
N ALA A 151 0.26 -0.47 -6.70
CA ALA A 151 1.65 -0.03 -6.63
C ALA A 151 1.80 1.25 -5.80
N ASP A 152 3.04 1.64 -5.54
CA ASP A 152 3.38 2.94 -4.95
C ASP A 152 2.80 3.23 -3.54
N GLN A 153 2.39 2.21 -2.79
CA GLN A 153 1.79 2.36 -1.45
C GLN A 153 2.65 3.15 -0.47
N SER A 154 3.97 2.91 -0.41
CA SER A 154 4.83 3.67 0.50
C SER A 154 4.96 5.15 0.15
N VAL A 155 4.84 5.48 -1.15
CA VAL A 155 4.83 6.86 -1.63
C VAL A 155 3.51 7.52 -1.25
N ILE A 156 2.40 6.79 -1.39
CA ILE A 156 1.07 7.26 -0.96
C ILE A 156 1.07 7.52 0.55
N ASP A 157 1.55 6.58 1.36
CA ASP A 157 1.63 6.73 2.81
C ASP A 157 2.50 7.94 3.21
N ALA A 158 3.69 8.06 2.61
CA ALA A 158 4.61 9.17 2.90
C ALA A 158 4.02 10.52 2.50
N ALA A 159 3.29 10.61 1.38
CA ALA A 159 2.60 11.82 0.96
C ALA A 159 1.44 12.20 1.89
N ILE A 160 0.69 11.23 2.41
CA ILE A 160 -0.36 11.46 3.41
C ILE A 160 0.24 11.99 4.72
N ASP A 161 1.38 11.44 5.15
CA ASP A 161 2.03 11.80 6.41
C ASP A 161 2.92 13.05 6.31
N ASP A 162 3.07 13.64 5.11
CA ASP A 162 4.05 14.71 4.83
C ASP A 162 5.48 14.34 5.27
N THR A 163 5.86 13.08 5.00
CA THR A 163 7.18 12.54 5.33
C THR A 163 7.97 12.17 4.08
N ALA A 164 9.28 11.99 4.24
CA ALA A 164 10.14 11.51 3.18
C ALA A 164 10.22 9.97 3.21
N VAL A 165 10.35 9.35 2.04
CA VAL A 165 10.37 7.89 1.89
C VAL A 165 11.79 7.40 1.61
N ALA A 166 12.22 6.35 2.32
CA ALA A 166 13.48 5.68 2.05
C ALA A 166 13.47 5.08 0.63
N ILE A 167 14.61 5.10 -0.05
CA ILE A 167 14.76 4.49 -1.38
C ILE A 167 14.88 2.98 -1.19
N ASN A 168 13.76 2.26 -1.17
CA ASN A 168 13.75 0.80 -1.00
C ASN A 168 13.42 0.02 -2.29
N ARG A 169 13.28 0.74 -3.40
CA ARG A 169 13.12 0.16 -4.74
C ARG A 169 13.69 1.04 -5.84
N LEU A 170 14.13 0.40 -6.92
CA LEU A 170 14.58 1.03 -8.16
C LEU A 170 14.10 0.25 -9.38
N THR A 171 14.05 0.93 -10.51
CA THR A 171 13.82 0.36 -11.85
C THR A 171 14.92 0.85 -12.77
N ILE A 172 15.55 -0.05 -13.49
CA ILE A 172 16.55 0.25 -14.53
C ILE A 172 15.90 -0.13 -15.85
N ASP A 173 15.74 0.85 -16.75
CA ASP A 173 15.18 0.60 -18.06
C ASP A 173 16.21 0.02 -19.04
N ALA A 174 15.76 -0.29 -20.26
CA ALA A 174 16.62 -0.84 -21.30
C ALA A 174 17.71 0.13 -21.78
N GLU A 175 17.56 1.44 -21.50
CA GLU A 175 18.52 2.48 -21.82
C GLU A 175 19.51 2.73 -20.66
N HIS A 176 19.49 1.88 -19.62
CA HIS A 176 20.27 2.01 -18.39
C HIS A 176 19.92 3.25 -17.55
N GLY A 177 18.76 3.86 -17.81
CA GLY A 177 18.18 4.92 -17.01
C GLY A 177 17.65 4.36 -15.71
N VAL A 178 18.12 4.92 -14.59
CA VAL A 178 17.63 4.57 -13.26
C VAL A 178 16.41 5.42 -12.96
N ARG A 179 15.38 4.76 -12.45
CA ARG A 179 14.08 5.34 -12.09
C ARG A 179 13.67 4.74 -10.75
N TYR A 180 12.75 5.40 -10.09
CA TYR A 180 12.21 4.90 -8.83
C TYR A 180 10.96 4.03 -8.97
N ARG A 181 10.32 4.13 -10.13
CA ARG A 181 9.17 3.32 -10.54
C ARG A 181 9.17 3.18 -12.06
N PRO A 182 8.54 2.14 -12.63
CA PRO A 182 8.29 2.06 -14.06
C PRO A 182 7.60 3.32 -14.59
N GLY A 183 8.07 3.84 -15.73
CA GLY A 183 7.49 5.02 -16.37
C GLY A 183 7.70 6.36 -15.64
N GLY A 184 8.32 6.38 -14.46
CA GLY A 184 8.71 7.61 -13.76
C GLY A 184 9.92 8.30 -14.41
N PRO A 185 10.30 9.52 -14.01
CA PRO A 185 11.43 10.23 -14.61
C PRO A 185 12.77 9.52 -14.36
N VAL A 186 13.73 9.71 -15.28
CA VAL A 186 15.12 9.25 -15.10
C VAL A 186 15.79 10.13 -14.05
N ILE A 187 16.38 9.48 -13.04
CA ILE A 187 17.01 10.14 -11.90
C ILE A 187 18.52 9.99 -11.89
N GLY A 188 19.05 9.12 -12.75
CA GLY A 188 20.47 8.81 -12.83
C GLY A 188 20.74 7.71 -13.83
N SER A 189 22.00 7.28 -13.86
CA SER A 189 22.47 6.15 -14.67
C SER A 189 23.15 5.14 -13.77
N THR A 190 23.23 3.88 -14.20
CA THR A 190 23.85 2.76 -13.48
C THR A 190 25.30 3.00 -13.04
N ARG A 191 26.00 3.92 -13.71
CA ARG A 191 27.40 4.29 -13.47
C ARG A 191 27.58 5.51 -12.58
N SER A 192 26.51 6.28 -12.37
CA SER A 192 26.50 7.53 -11.60
C SER A 192 25.55 7.43 -10.41
N ILE A 193 25.22 6.21 -10.00
CA ILE A 193 24.35 5.92 -8.89
C ILE A 193 25.11 6.30 -7.61
N ASP A 194 24.99 7.55 -7.19
CA ASP A 194 25.34 7.99 -5.84
C ASP A 194 24.06 7.83 -4.99
N LEU A 195 23.91 6.69 -4.32
CA LEU A 195 22.74 6.34 -3.50
C LEU A 195 22.90 6.79 -2.05
N ASP A 196 23.70 7.81 -1.81
CA ASP A 196 23.72 8.43 -0.50
C ASP A 196 22.28 8.73 -0.07
N ASP A 197 21.97 8.29 1.15
CA ASP A 197 20.70 7.99 1.83
C ASP A 197 19.62 9.10 1.86
N GLN A 198 19.68 10.08 0.96
CA GLN A 198 18.81 11.25 1.02
C GLN A 198 17.35 10.82 0.79
N PRO A 199 16.51 10.87 1.83
CA PRO A 199 15.13 10.46 1.70
C PRO A 199 14.47 11.46 0.76
N VAL A 200 13.92 10.95 -0.33
CA VAL A 200 13.38 11.81 -1.38
C VAL A 200 12.01 12.29 -0.92
N PRO A 201 11.70 13.61 -1.03
CA PRO A 201 10.35 14.11 -0.80
C PRO A 201 9.35 13.24 -1.58
N ALA A 202 8.35 12.70 -0.88
CA ALA A 202 7.41 11.70 -1.41
C ALA A 202 6.81 12.09 -2.79
N PHE A 203 6.73 13.39 -3.03
CA PHE A 203 6.20 14.00 -4.23
C PHE A 203 7.09 13.92 -5.51
N LEU A 204 8.42 13.99 -5.42
CA LEU A 204 9.29 14.28 -6.59
C LEU A 204 9.38 13.16 -7.67
N ARG A 205 8.49 12.16 -7.62
CA ARG A 205 8.48 10.97 -8.49
C ARG A 205 7.12 10.65 -9.13
N ALA A 206 6.09 11.45 -8.87
CA ALA A 206 4.76 11.23 -9.44
C ALA A 206 4.63 11.68 -10.90
N GLU A 207 5.56 12.50 -11.42
CA GLU A 207 5.38 13.14 -12.73
C GLU A 207 6.11 12.42 -13.88
N GLY A 208 5.32 11.81 -14.76
CA GLY A 208 5.69 11.66 -16.15
C GLY A 208 5.51 12.98 -16.89
N GLU A 209 6.49 13.33 -17.73
CA GLU A 209 6.55 14.39 -18.78
C GLU A 209 6.09 15.83 -18.49
N ARG A 210 5.32 16.12 -17.45
CA ARG A 210 5.04 17.50 -17.02
C ARG A 210 6.17 17.93 -16.09
N ARG A 211 7.01 18.87 -16.53
CA ARG A 211 7.90 19.64 -15.64
C ARG A 211 7.16 20.69 -14.80
N ASP A 212 5.86 20.88 -15.05
CA ASP A 212 5.07 22.01 -14.54
C ASP A 212 4.02 21.64 -13.49
N ALA A 213 3.84 20.35 -13.15
CA ALA A 213 2.72 19.98 -12.27
C ALA A 213 3.07 20.05 -10.75
N GLY A 214 4.36 20.03 -10.37
CA GLY A 214 4.83 20.36 -9.01
C GLY A 214 4.07 19.59 -7.91
N ASP A 215 4.11 20.02 -6.64
CA ASP A 215 3.61 19.26 -5.47
C ASP A 215 2.11 18.86 -5.46
N ALA A 216 1.37 18.98 -6.57
CA ALA A 216 -0.07 18.78 -6.67
C ALA A 216 -0.54 17.39 -6.20
N PRO A 217 -0.03 16.24 -6.72
CA PRO A 217 -0.41 14.92 -6.23
C PRO A 217 -0.19 14.72 -4.72
N ALA A 218 0.94 15.18 -4.18
CA ALA A 218 1.21 15.02 -2.75
C ALA A 218 0.29 15.91 -1.90
N ARG A 219 0.05 17.16 -2.31
CA ARG A 219 -0.95 18.02 -1.66
C ARG A 219 -2.36 17.44 -1.72
N GLU A 220 -2.72 16.80 -2.83
CA GLU A 220 -4.00 16.13 -2.97
C GLU A 220 -4.14 14.91 -2.05
N LEU A 221 -3.08 14.12 -1.89
CA LEU A 221 -3.03 13.00 -0.95
C LEU A 221 -3.05 13.47 0.51
N ALA A 222 -2.26 14.48 0.87
CA ALA A 222 -2.25 15.08 2.20
C ALA A 222 -3.62 15.70 2.57
N ALA A 223 -4.33 16.28 1.60
CA ALA A 223 -5.69 16.77 1.79
C ALA A 223 -6.75 15.67 1.92
N ARG A 224 -6.38 14.41 1.64
CA ARG A 224 -7.27 13.24 1.62
C ARG A 224 -6.74 12.09 2.47
N PRO A 225 -6.59 12.29 3.78
CA PRO A 225 -6.04 11.26 4.68
C PRO A 225 -6.86 9.96 4.71
N TRP A 226 -8.13 10.00 4.27
CA TRP A 226 -8.97 8.81 4.13
C TRP A 226 -8.50 7.83 3.05
N ILE A 227 -7.60 8.23 2.14
CA ILE A 227 -7.05 7.32 1.12
C ILE A 227 -6.34 6.12 1.76
N ARG A 228 -5.66 6.32 2.90
CA ARG A 228 -5.06 5.19 3.64
C ARG A 228 -6.11 4.16 4.06
N ARG A 229 -7.28 4.63 4.53
CA ARG A 229 -8.42 3.78 4.88
C ARG A 229 -9.07 3.14 3.65
N TYR A 230 -9.17 3.87 2.53
CA TYR A 230 -9.67 3.34 1.27
C TYR A 230 -8.84 2.13 0.80
N LEU A 231 -7.51 2.27 0.82
CA LEU A 231 -6.59 1.17 0.47
C LEU A 231 -6.70 -0.01 1.44
N ALA A 232 -6.86 0.26 2.74
CA ALA A 232 -7.11 -0.79 3.72
C ALA A 232 -8.44 -1.50 3.49
N ALA A 233 -9.49 -0.78 3.07
CA ALA A 233 -10.83 -1.32 2.86
C ALA A 233 -10.87 -2.24 1.63
N LEU A 234 -10.21 -1.84 0.54
CA LEU A 234 -10.08 -2.68 -0.67
C LEU A 234 -9.51 -4.07 -0.35
N ARG A 235 -8.49 -4.16 0.51
CA ARG A 235 -7.90 -5.44 0.94
C ARG A 235 -8.87 -6.36 1.68
N ILE A 236 -9.89 -5.79 2.32
CA ILE A 236 -10.86 -6.55 3.12
C ILE A 236 -12.02 -7.01 2.26
N VAL A 237 -12.55 -6.13 1.40
CA VAL A 237 -13.68 -6.42 0.49
C VAL A 237 -13.37 -7.63 -0.40
N GLY A 238 -12.12 -7.78 -0.84
CA GLY A 238 -11.67 -8.92 -1.65
C GLY A 238 -11.76 -10.29 -1.02
N GLY A 239 -11.63 -10.35 0.30
CA GLY A 239 -11.57 -11.62 1.03
C GLY A 239 -12.92 -12.28 1.25
N THR A 240 -14.03 -11.59 0.92
CA THR A 240 -15.38 -11.95 1.35
C THR A 240 -16.32 -12.04 0.15
N ALA A 241 -16.07 -13.02 -0.73
CA ALA A 241 -16.93 -13.26 -1.88
C ALA A 241 -18.39 -13.47 -1.45
N GLY A 242 -19.28 -12.55 -1.87
CA GLY A 242 -20.73 -12.65 -1.69
C GLY A 242 -21.31 -11.94 -0.45
N GLU A 243 -20.49 -11.32 0.40
CA GLU A 243 -20.96 -10.66 1.62
C GLU A 243 -20.71 -9.15 1.58
N THR A 244 -21.77 -8.35 1.73
CA THR A 244 -21.67 -6.89 1.74
C THR A 244 -21.22 -6.41 3.13
N TRP A 245 -19.93 -6.13 3.26
CA TRP A 245 -19.38 -5.43 4.42
C TRP A 245 -19.57 -3.93 4.28
N SER A 246 -19.97 -3.28 5.37
CA SER A 246 -19.96 -1.83 5.51
C SER A 246 -18.69 -1.40 6.25
N PHE A 247 -18.15 -0.23 5.89
CA PHE A 247 -16.96 0.32 6.52
C PHE A 247 -17.24 1.72 7.03
N SER A 248 -16.78 1.98 8.25
CA SER A 248 -16.95 3.27 8.91
C SER A 248 -16.25 4.36 8.09
N GLY A 249 -17.02 5.40 7.74
CA GLY A 249 -16.58 6.50 6.89
C GLY A 249 -16.75 6.29 5.38
N PHE A 250 -17.23 5.13 4.91
CA PHE A 250 -17.45 4.85 3.49
C PHE A 250 -18.93 4.58 3.22
N GLY A 251 -19.68 5.64 2.93
CA GLY A 251 -21.14 5.58 2.73
C GLY A 251 -21.97 5.21 3.96
N ALA A 252 -21.33 4.78 5.06
CA ALA A 252 -21.98 4.37 6.29
C ALA A 252 -21.13 4.71 7.51
N ASP A 253 -21.78 5.06 8.62
CA ASP A 253 -21.15 5.24 9.93
C ASP A 253 -22.03 4.64 11.02
N LEU A 254 -21.41 4.38 12.17
CA LEU A 254 -22.12 3.90 13.35
C LEU A 254 -22.72 5.05 14.17
N THR A 255 -22.08 6.23 14.12
CA THR A 255 -22.48 7.46 14.83
C THR A 255 -23.37 8.38 14.02
N GLY A 256 -23.34 8.27 12.68
CA GLY A 256 -24.18 9.06 11.77
C GLY A 256 -23.65 10.47 11.44
N ASP A 257 -22.44 10.83 11.87
CA ASP A 257 -21.83 12.14 11.59
C ASP A 257 -20.89 12.10 10.37
N ALA A 258 -21.30 12.75 9.28
CA ALA A 258 -20.54 12.81 8.04
C ALA A 258 -19.30 13.72 8.09
N VAL A 259 -19.26 14.69 9.02
CA VAL A 259 -18.21 15.73 9.04
C VAL A 259 -16.89 15.19 9.59
N ALA A 260 -16.94 14.24 10.53
CA ALA A 260 -15.75 13.66 11.15
C ALA A 260 -14.94 12.79 10.16
N ARG A 261 -15.63 12.17 9.18
CA ARG A 261 -15.08 11.20 8.20
C ARG A 261 -13.82 11.66 7.45
N ARG A 262 -13.58 12.96 7.31
CA ARG A 262 -12.51 13.52 6.44
C ARG A 262 -11.19 13.79 7.14
N ARG A 263 -11.14 13.75 8.47
CA ARG A 263 -9.97 14.23 9.23
C ARG A 263 -8.99 13.13 9.62
N ARG A 264 -9.47 11.89 9.67
CA ARG A 264 -8.72 10.78 10.20
C ARG A 264 -7.67 10.24 9.21
N ALA A 265 -6.42 10.24 9.64
CA ALA A 265 -5.26 9.70 8.89
C ALA A 265 -4.93 8.25 9.21
N SER A 266 -5.39 7.68 10.33
CA SER A 266 -5.11 6.27 10.62
C SER A 266 -5.85 5.34 9.66
N GLY A 267 -5.13 4.32 9.17
CA GLY A 267 -5.62 3.27 8.28
C GLY A 267 -6.41 2.16 8.99
N HIS A 268 -6.64 2.26 10.30
CA HIS A 268 -7.50 1.30 10.99
C HIS A 268 -8.93 1.39 10.45
N LEU A 269 -9.64 0.28 10.42
CA LEU A 269 -11.00 0.23 9.89
C LEU A 269 -11.95 -0.38 10.89
N ILE A 270 -13.15 0.16 10.96
CA ILE A 270 -14.27 -0.52 11.57
C ILE A 270 -15.13 -1.04 10.44
N ALA A 271 -15.28 -2.36 10.37
CA ALA A 271 -16.09 -3.03 9.38
C ALA A 271 -17.23 -3.75 10.09
N TRP A 272 -18.41 -3.79 9.48
CA TRP A 272 -19.53 -4.56 10.02
C TRP A 272 -20.42 -5.18 8.96
N ARG A 273 -21.14 -6.21 9.38
CA ARG A 273 -22.16 -6.90 8.60
C ARG A 273 -23.22 -7.47 9.55
N GLY A 274 -24.44 -6.94 9.48
CA GLY A 274 -25.47 -7.29 10.44
C GLY A 274 -25.02 -6.94 11.86
N GLU A 275 -24.91 -7.95 12.73
CA GLU A 275 -24.45 -7.80 14.12
C GLU A 275 -22.95 -8.12 14.31
N ASP A 276 -22.23 -8.47 13.24
CA ASP A 276 -20.80 -8.73 13.29
C ASP A 276 -20.03 -7.42 13.14
N TYR A 277 -19.34 -6.95 14.17
CA TYR A 277 -18.50 -5.75 14.14
C TYR A 277 -17.03 -6.11 14.34
N GLN A 278 -16.15 -5.50 13.57
CA GLN A 278 -14.70 -5.76 13.64
C GLN A 278 -13.89 -4.47 13.57
N LEU A 279 -12.88 -4.36 14.42
CA LEU A 279 -11.75 -3.43 14.22
C LEU A 279 -10.65 -4.16 13.46
N ILE A 280 -10.13 -3.53 12.43
CA ILE A 280 -9.06 -4.05 11.59
C ILE A 280 -7.90 -3.06 11.68
N ALA A 281 -6.81 -3.49 12.30
CA ALA A 281 -5.60 -2.69 12.41
C ALA A 281 -4.85 -2.62 11.08
N GLU A 282 -3.91 -1.68 10.93
CA GLU A 282 -3.12 -1.53 9.69
C GLU A 282 -2.25 -2.76 9.42
N SER A 283 -1.84 -3.47 10.48
CA SER A 283 -1.16 -4.77 10.41
C SER A 283 -2.04 -5.89 9.83
N GLY A 284 -3.32 -5.64 9.56
CA GLY A 284 -4.30 -6.64 9.14
C GLY A 284 -4.89 -7.45 10.29
N ARG A 285 -4.44 -7.25 11.53
CA ARG A 285 -5.01 -7.90 12.72
C ARG A 285 -6.47 -7.49 12.90
N ARG A 286 -7.33 -8.46 13.19
CA ARG A 286 -8.77 -8.27 13.37
C ARG A 286 -9.18 -8.50 14.81
N PHE A 287 -10.07 -7.67 15.32
CA PHE A 287 -10.62 -7.73 16.66
C PHE A 287 -12.14 -7.72 16.57
N ALA A 288 -12.80 -8.75 17.10
CA ALA A 288 -14.25 -8.77 17.20
C ALA A 288 -14.74 -7.76 18.24
N LEU A 289 -15.82 -7.07 17.94
CA LEU A 289 -16.41 -6.02 18.76
C LEU A 289 -17.90 -6.25 18.96
N GLY A 290 -18.43 -5.76 20.08
CA GLY A 290 -19.86 -5.46 20.18
C GLY A 290 -20.18 -4.10 19.56
N ARG A 291 -21.43 -3.89 19.12
CA ARG A 291 -21.89 -2.64 18.49
C ARG A 291 -21.51 -1.37 19.27
N GLU A 292 -21.76 -1.35 20.58
CA GLU A 292 -21.45 -0.20 21.43
C GLU A 292 -19.94 0.07 21.53
N THR A 293 -19.13 -0.99 21.56
CA THR A 293 -17.66 -0.85 21.51
C THR A 293 -17.21 -0.31 20.16
N ALA A 294 -17.83 -0.75 19.06
CA ALA A 294 -17.52 -0.23 17.73
C ALA A 294 -17.87 1.27 17.61
N ILE A 295 -19.01 1.71 18.13
CA ILE A 295 -19.38 3.14 18.23
C ILE A 295 -18.34 3.92 19.05
N ALA A 296 -17.91 3.39 20.19
CA ALA A 296 -16.91 4.05 21.04
C ALA A 296 -15.55 4.16 20.34
N ILE A 297 -15.10 3.10 19.67
CA ILE A 297 -13.85 3.10 18.91
C ILE A 297 -13.95 4.06 17.71
N GLU A 298 -15.06 4.07 16.96
CA GLU A 298 -15.30 5.02 15.87
C GLU A 298 -15.17 6.46 16.39
N SER A 299 -15.89 6.76 17.47
CA SER A 299 -15.89 8.09 18.06
C SER A 299 -14.49 8.53 18.53
N LEU A 300 -13.71 7.62 19.13
CA LEU A 300 -12.32 7.90 19.54
C LEU A 300 -11.38 8.14 18.35
N LEU A 301 -11.60 7.46 17.24
CA LEU A 301 -10.76 7.56 16.06
C LEU A 301 -11.08 8.80 15.21
N GLU A 302 -12.33 9.24 15.21
CA GLU A 302 -12.81 10.39 14.42
C GLU A 302 -12.78 11.71 15.21
N SER A 303 -12.65 11.66 16.54
CA SER A 303 -12.64 12.84 17.39
C SER A 303 -11.23 13.33 17.70
N PRO A 304 -11.00 14.66 17.79
CA PRO A 304 -9.75 15.27 18.23
C PRO A 304 -9.60 15.35 19.75
N SER A 305 -10.64 15.02 20.53
CA SER A 305 -10.58 14.96 21.99
C SER A 305 -11.51 13.89 22.55
N ILE A 306 -11.21 13.45 23.79
CA ILE A 306 -12.06 12.52 24.53
C ILE A 306 -13.47 13.08 24.78
N GLU A 307 -13.62 14.39 24.95
CA GLU A 307 -14.94 15.01 25.15
C GLU A 307 -15.79 14.94 23.89
N GLN A 308 -15.21 15.22 22.72
CA GLN A 308 -15.92 15.10 21.45
C GLN A 308 -16.28 13.64 21.15
N ALA A 309 -15.39 12.71 21.51
CA ALA A 309 -15.70 11.29 21.43
C ALA A 309 -16.89 10.93 22.33
N LEU A 310 -16.92 11.41 23.57
CA LEU A 310 -18.03 11.16 24.50
C LEU A 310 -19.35 11.71 23.99
N ASP A 311 -19.35 12.93 23.44
CA ASP A 311 -20.55 13.54 22.89
C ASP A 311 -21.06 12.76 21.66
N SER A 312 -20.16 12.28 20.81
CA SER A 312 -20.49 11.43 19.66
C SER A 312 -21.09 10.09 20.09
N VAL A 313 -20.49 9.42 21.09
CA VAL A 313 -21.01 8.15 21.63
C VAL A 313 -22.40 8.32 22.25
N ARG A 314 -22.64 9.43 22.97
CA ARG A 314 -23.95 9.76 23.53
C ARG A 314 -24.98 10.05 22.45
N ALA A 315 -24.60 10.83 21.42
CA ALA A 315 -25.46 11.13 20.29
C ALA A 315 -25.89 9.86 19.52
N ALA A 316 -25.00 8.86 19.46
CA ALA A 316 -25.28 7.54 18.90
C ALA A 316 -26.16 6.64 19.82
N GLY A 317 -26.63 7.16 20.96
CA GLY A 317 -27.56 6.49 21.87
C GLY A 317 -26.91 5.62 22.94
N VAL A 318 -25.57 5.58 23.03
CA VAL A 318 -24.87 4.81 24.07
C VAL A 318 -24.75 5.67 25.33
N THR A 319 -25.56 5.34 26.35
CA THR A 319 -25.59 6.07 27.63
C THR A 319 -25.24 5.15 28.79
N ARG A 320 -24.14 5.43 29.50
CA ARG A 320 -23.69 4.65 30.66
C ARG A 320 -23.12 5.56 31.76
N PRO A 321 -23.30 5.23 33.06
CA PRO A 321 -22.78 6.05 34.16
C PRO A 321 -21.26 6.22 34.18
N ARG A 322 -20.51 5.24 33.67
CA ARG A 322 -19.02 5.23 33.63
C ARG A 322 -18.44 5.40 32.24
N LEU A 323 -19.23 5.94 31.29
CA LEU A 323 -18.84 6.00 29.88
C LEU A 323 -17.48 6.68 29.66
N ARG A 324 -17.20 7.77 30.38
CA ARG A 324 -15.88 8.43 30.34
C ARG A 324 -14.73 7.48 30.68
N GLN A 325 -14.83 6.84 31.84
CA GLN A 325 -13.79 5.92 32.31
C GLN A 325 -13.61 4.76 31.32
N GLU A 326 -14.71 4.22 30.78
CA GLU A 326 -14.67 3.15 29.78
C GLU A 326 -13.96 3.61 28.48
N LEU A 327 -14.21 4.84 28.01
CA LEU A 327 -13.52 5.40 26.85
C LEU A 327 -12.03 5.65 27.13
N ASP A 328 -11.67 6.14 28.32
CA ASP A 328 -10.26 6.33 28.72
C ASP A 328 -9.51 4.99 28.73
N GLU A 329 -10.09 3.96 29.36
CA GLU A 329 -9.53 2.60 29.40
C GLU A 329 -9.41 1.99 27.99
N LEU A 330 -10.41 2.20 27.14
CA LEU A 330 -10.40 1.77 25.75
C LEU A 330 -9.30 2.46 24.94
N SER A 331 -9.12 3.77 25.08
CA SER A 331 -8.05 4.53 24.43
C SER A 331 -6.67 4.00 24.81
N ILE A 332 -6.45 3.68 26.09
CA ILE A 332 -5.20 3.07 26.56
C ILE A 332 -4.98 1.69 25.91
N ARG A 333 -6.03 0.86 25.84
CA ARG A 333 -5.94 -0.48 25.22
C ARG A 333 -5.67 -0.42 23.73
N LEU A 334 -6.30 0.51 23.01
CA LEU A 334 -6.04 0.73 21.59
C LEU A 334 -4.58 1.13 21.37
N ALA A 335 -4.08 2.09 22.14
CA ALA A 335 -2.67 2.50 22.06
C ALA A 335 -1.70 1.33 22.33
N ALA A 336 -1.98 0.49 23.34
CA ALA A 336 -1.19 -0.70 23.64
C ALA A 336 -1.24 -1.76 22.53
N ALA A 337 -2.32 -1.79 21.75
CA ALA A 337 -2.48 -2.68 20.60
C ALA A 337 -1.86 -2.13 19.30
N GLY A 338 -1.22 -0.95 19.35
CA GLY A 338 -0.72 -0.25 18.16
C GLY A 338 -1.83 0.38 17.32
N VAL A 339 -3.00 0.63 17.92
CA VAL A 339 -4.12 1.35 17.32
C VAL A 339 -4.12 2.75 17.91
N THR A 340 -3.36 3.67 17.31
CA THR A 340 -3.24 5.02 17.85
C THR A 340 -4.34 5.91 17.28
N SER A 341 -4.94 6.71 18.16
CA SER A 341 -5.66 7.92 17.80
C SER A 341 -4.71 9.09 18.09
N ASP A 342 -4.68 10.11 17.24
CA ASP A 342 -3.83 11.31 17.42
C ASP A 342 -4.20 12.14 18.68
N LEU A 343 -5.15 11.65 19.49
CA LEU A 343 -5.63 12.23 20.73
C LEU A 343 -4.53 12.54 21.77
N ARG A 344 -3.37 11.89 21.69
CA ARG A 344 -2.29 12.07 22.69
C ARG A 344 -1.40 13.29 22.42
N ASP A 345 -1.25 13.74 21.18
CA ASP A 345 -0.37 14.88 20.87
C ASP A 345 -0.98 16.23 21.30
N ALA A 346 -2.31 16.32 21.37
CA ALA A 346 -2.99 17.53 21.83
C ALA A 346 -2.87 17.78 23.35
N SER A 347 -2.55 16.75 24.15
CA SER A 347 -2.50 16.85 25.61
C SER A 347 -1.12 17.26 26.15
N ALA A 348 -0.06 17.14 25.33
CA ALA A 348 1.31 17.50 25.70
C ALA A 348 1.69 18.95 25.34
N SER A 349 0.80 19.68 24.66
CA SER A 349 1.02 21.06 24.18
C SER A 349 0.20 22.13 24.93
N ARG A 350 -0.17 21.90 26.19
CA ARG A 350 -0.83 22.92 27.04
C ARG A 350 -0.08 23.16 28.34
#